data_AF-A0A939K4G0-F1
#
_entry.id   AF-A0A939K4G0-F1
#
_cell.length_a   1.000
_cell.length_b   1.000
_cell.length_c   1.000
_cell.angle_alpha   90.00
_cell.angle_beta   90.00
_cell.angle_gamma   90.00
#
_symmetry.space_group_name_H-M   'P 1'
#
loop_
_entity.id
_entity.type
_entity.pdbx_description
1 polymer ?
#
loop_
_entity_poly.entity_id
_entity_poly.type
_entity_poly.pdbx_seq_one_letter_code
_entity_poly.pdbx_strand_id
1 'polypeptide(L)'
;MNTSIELPSGKILNITRFIALIPNNNNIDSDYQLILEGYPHPINLESSDAQNLKIILQSKLDQNTPISTHKSTWNQQEQLQKNQKAMAILAQRIAEHKNMSDEESLQQQEFFEELKKTVDSQRPIGQKLYSEL
;
A
#
# COMPACT_ATOMS: atom_id res chain seq x y z
N MET A 1 22.84 -1.82 0.00
CA MET A 1 23.54 -0.97 0.98
C MET A 1 23.74 -1.79 2.23
N ASN A 2 24.98 -2.00 2.70
CA ASN A 2 25.23 -2.74 3.93
C ASN A 2 24.98 -1.82 5.13
N THR A 3 23.86 -2.00 5.82
CA THR A 3 23.50 -1.19 6.99
C THR A 3 23.81 -1.95 8.28
N SER A 4 25.10 -2.06 8.58
CA SER A 4 25.54 -2.56 9.89
C SER A 4 25.46 -1.44 10.92
N ILE A 5 24.97 -1.75 12.11
CA ILE A 5 24.83 -0.82 13.23
C ILE A 5 25.35 -1.48 14.50
N GLU A 6 25.96 -0.69 15.38
CA GLU A 6 26.42 -1.13 16.67
C GLU A 6 25.41 -0.72 17.74
N LEU A 7 24.99 -1.68 18.55
CA LEU A 7 24.05 -1.46 19.65
C LEU A 7 24.81 -1.08 20.93
N PRO A 8 24.16 -0.38 21.87
CA PRO A 8 24.74 -0.04 23.18
C PRO A 8 25.32 -1.23 23.94
N SER A 9 24.77 -2.44 23.77
CA SER A 9 25.31 -3.68 24.33
C SER A 9 26.61 -4.18 23.66
N GLY A 10 27.12 -3.50 22.64
CA GLY A 10 28.28 -3.91 21.83
C GLY A 10 27.94 -4.92 20.74
N LYS A 11 26.67 -5.29 20.56
CA LYS A 11 26.21 -6.20 19.50
C LYS A 11 26.21 -5.45 18.16
N ILE A 12 26.86 -6.03 17.14
CA ILE A 12 26.83 -5.49 15.77
C ILE A 12 25.76 -6.23 14.97
N LEU A 13 24.83 -5.49 14.39
CA LEU A 13 23.67 -6.01 13.70
C LEU A 13 23.59 -5.47 12.28
N ASN A 14 23.36 -6.36 11.31
CA ASN A 14 23.02 -5.95 9.95
C ASN A 14 21.50 -5.86 9.80
N ILE A 15 20.99 -4.62 9.66
CA ILE A 15 19.56 -4.34 9.52
C ILE A 15 19.09 -4.20 8.07
N THR A 16 19.89 -4.68 7.10
CA THR A 16 19.50 -4.67 5.67
C THR A 16 18.22 -5.47 5.43
N ARG A 17 17.97 -6.48 6.28
CA ARG A 17 16.83 -7.41 6.21
C ARG A 17 15.85 -7.21 7.36
N PHE A 18 15.76 -5.99 7.90
CA PHE A 18 14.83 -5.69 8.98
C PHE A 18 13.37 -5.92 8.54
N ILE A 19 12.62 -6.73 9.30
CA ILE A 19 11.17 -6.91 9.11
C ILE A 19 10.39 -6.17 10.19
N ALA A 20 10.64 -6.49 11.46
CA ALA A 20 9.84 -5.97 12.57
C ALA A 20 10.61 -5.96 13.89
N LEU A 21 10.20 -5.07 14.80
CA LEU A 21 10.62 -5.01 16.20
C LEU A 21 9.36 -5.04 17.06
N ILE A 22 9.17 -6.10 17.85
CA ILE A 22 7.93 -6.40 18.57
C ILE A 22 8.20 -6.40 20.08
N PRO A 23 7.40 -5.75 20.93
CA PRO A 23 7.53 -5.88 22.38
C PRO A 23 7.16 -7.29 22.84
N ASN A 24 7.99 -7.88 23.69
CA ASN A 24 7.77 -9.20 24.26
C ASN A 24 7.30 -9.07 25.71
N ASN A 25 5.98 -9.16 25.93
CA ASN A 25 5.37 -8.99 27.26
C ASN A 25 5.54 -10.21 28.19
N ASN A 26 6.20 -11.27 27.74
CA ASN A 26 6.19 -12.57 28.42
C ASN A 26 7.53 -12.94 29.10
N ASN A 27 8.56 -12.08 29.07
CA ASN A 27 9.88 -12.42 29.59
C ASN A 27 10.49 -11.27 30.42
N ILE A 28 11.11 -11.60 31.55
CA ILE A 28 11.59 -10.62 32.56
C ILE A 28 12.89 -9.91 32.13
N ASP A 29 13.66 -10.50 31.21
CA ASP A 29 14.99 -10.00 30.83
C ASP A 29 15.10 -9.49 29.38
N SER A 30 14.06 -9.68 28.54
CA SER A 30 14.09 -9.27 27.13
C SER A 30 12.77 -8.63 26.72
N ASP A 31 12.80 -7.31 26.55
CA ASP A 31 11.60 -6.50 26.30
C ASP A 31 11.17 -6.51 24.84
N TYR A 32 12.05 -6.86 23.90
CA TYR A 32 11.76 -6.77 22.47
C TYR A 32 12.31 -7.97 21.67
N GLN A 33 11.60 -8.32 20.61
CA GLN A 33 11.98 -9.31 19.61
C GLN A 33 12.19 -8.63 18.26
N LEU A 34 13.39 -8.78 17.72
CA LEU A 34 13.74 -8.34 16.38
C LEU A 34 13.60 -9.49 15.39
N ILE A 35 12.88 -9.24 14.31
CA ILE A 35 12.68 -10.18 13.21
C ILE A 35 13.44 -9.69 11.99
N LEU A 36 14.28 -10.57 11.45
CA LEU A 36 15.06 -10.34 10.23
C LEU A 36 14.65 -11.33 9.14
N GLU A 37 14.57 -10.87 7.90
CA GLU A 37 14.22 -11.69 6.74
C GLU A 37 15.27 -12.78 6.48
N GLY A 38 14.81 -14.02 6.39
CA GLY A 38 15.66 -15.19 6.19
C GLY A 38 16.35 -15.69 7.46
N TYR A 39 16.04 -15.13 8.64
CA TYR A 39 16.48 -15.66 9.92
C TYR A 39 15.36 -16.47 10.58
N PRO A 40 15.59 -17.73 10.97
CA PRO A 40 14.51 -18.63 11.39
C PRO A 40 13.94 -18.33 12.78
N HIS A 41 14.65 -17.58 13.62
CA HIS A 41 14.24 -17.29 15.00
C HIS A 41 14.33 -15.79 15.32
N PRO A 42 13.38 -15.22 16.07
CA PRO A 42 13.48 -13.84 16.54
C PRO A 42 14.72 -13.64 17.43
N ILE A 43 15.35 -12.48 17.31
CA ILE A 43 16.49 -12.07 18.14
C ILE A 43 15.94 -11.28 19.33
N ASN A 44 16.19 -11.78 20.54
CA ASN A 44 15.81 -11.07 21.75
C ASN A 44 16.74 -9.88 21.99
N LEU A 45 16.14 -8.72 22.27
CA LEU A 45 16.82 -7.46 22.52
C LEU A 45 16.43 -6.90 23.88
N GLU A 46 17.40 -6.26 24.51
CA GLU A 46 17.21 -5.49 25.72
C GLU A 46 16.52 -4.16 25.39
N SER A 47 15.87 -3.56 26.39
CA SER A 47 15.17 -2.28 26.22
C SER A 47 16.07 -1.18 25.65
N SER A 48 17.29 -1.05 26.16
CA SER A 48 18.27 -0.04 25.75
C SER A 48 18.62 -0.17 24.26
N ASP A 49 18.93 -1.38 23.82
CA ASP A 49 19.23 -1.72 22.44
C ASP A 49 18.02 -1.46 21.51
N ALA A 50 16.83 -1.85 21.95
CA ALA A 50 15.60 -1.67 21.18
C ALA A 50 15.22 -0.19 21.00
N GLN A 51 15.40 0.64 22.04
CA GLN A 51 15.17 2.08 21.93
C GLN A 51 16.18 2.74 20.96
N ASN A 52 17.46 2.33 21.04
CA ASN A 52 18.47 2.84 20.12
C ASN A 52 18.17 2.45 18.67
N LEU A 53 17.79 1.20 18.44
CA LEU A 53 17.31 0.70 17.15
C LEU A 53 16.13 1.52 16.61
N LYS A 54 15.16 1.84 17.45
CA LYS A 54 14.00 2.66 17.07
C LYS A 54 14.42 4.05 16.60
N ILE A 55 15.36 4.69 17.29
CA ILE A 55 15.90 6.00 16.91
C ILE A 55 16.63 5.91 15.56
N ILE A 56 17.46 4.88 15.37
CA ILE A 56 18.19 4.66 14.10
C ILE A 56 17.21 4.38 12.94
N LEU A 57 16.19 3.55 13.16
CA LEU A 57 15.18 3.26 12.14
C LEU A 57 14.36 4.51 11.79
N GLN A 58 13.96 5.31 12.79
CA GLN A 58 13.21 6.55 12.57
C GLN A 58 14.06 7.57 11.80
N SER A 59 15.30 7.80 12.21
CA SER A 59 16.20 8.73 11.49
C SER A 59 16.44 8.30 10.04
N LYS A 60 16.52 6.99 9.75
CA LYS A 60 16.61 6.47 8.38
C LYS A 60 15.31 6.60 7.61
N LEU A 61 14.16 6.47 8.28
CA LEU A 61 12.86 6.74 7.66
C LEU A 61 12.80 8.21 7.25
N ASP A 62 13.15 9.12 8.15
CA ASP A 62 13.14 10.57 7.94
C ASP A 62 14.10 10.98 6.80
N GLN A 63 15.27 10.33 6.68
CA GLN A 63 16.24 10.55 5.60
C GLN A 63 15.81 9.99 4.23
N ASN A 64 14.99 8.93 4.19
CA ASN A 64 14.53 8.30 2.95
C ASN A 64 13.11 8.72 2.54
N THR A 65 12.38 9.42 3.39
CA THR A 65 11.32 10.31 2.93
C THR A 65 11.99 11.45 2.19
N PRO A 66 11.87 11.58 0.85
CA PRO A 66 11.80 12.94 0.33
C PRO A 66 10.75 13.62 1.20
N ILE A 67 11.10 14.75 1.80
CA ILE A 67 10.10 15.62 2.42
C ILE A 67 9.17 15.97 1.26
N SER A 68 8.12 15.17 1.07
CA SER A 68 6.94 15.61 0.38
C SER A 68 6.37 16.66 1.30
N THR A 69 6.84 17.89 1.12
CA THR A 69 6.27 19.08 1.73
C THR A 69 4.82 19.27 1.32
N HIS A 70 4.29 18.45 0.43
CA HIS A 70 2.88 18.09 0.45
C HIS A 70 2.58 17.27 1.71
N LYS A 71 2.57 17.95 2.87
CA LYS A 71 1.42 17.79 3.76
C LYS A 71 0.21 17.84 2.83
N SER A 72 -0.41 16.70 2.58
CA SER A 72 -1.73 16.69 1.97
C SER A 72 -2.62 17.38 3.00
N THR A 73 -2.69 18.71 2.90
CA THR A 73 -3.77 19.52 3.45
C THR A 73 -4.99 19.15 2.62
N TRP A 74 -5.44 17.90 2.79
CA TRP A 74 -6.71 17.46 2.25
C TRP A 74 -7.74 18.31 2.98
N ASN A 75 -8.20 19.34 2.28
CA ASN A 75 -9.30 20.17 2.72
C ASN A 75 -10.53 19.68 1.98
N GLN A 76 -11.46 19.10 2.73
CA GLN A 76 -12.71 18.57 2.19
C GLN A 76 -13.47 19.60 1.35
N GLN A 77 -13.52 20.86 1.78
CA GLN A 77 -14.26 21.91 1.08
C GLN A 77 -13.59 22.27 -0.25
N GLU A 78 -12.26 22.35 -0.27
CA GLU A 78 -11.51 22.63 -1.49
C GLU A 78 -11.61 21.47 -2.50
N GLN A 79 -11.60 20.23 -2.01
CA GLN A 79 -11.80 19.04 -2.83
C GLN A 79 -13.23 18.99 -3.40
N LEU A 80 -14.24 19.30 -2.60
CA LEU A 80 -15.62 19.39 -3.08
C LEU A 80 -15.75 20.45 -4.18
N GLN A 81 -15.15 21.62 -4.02
CA GLN A 81 -15.12 22.65 -5.06
C GLN A 81 -14.44 22.16 -6.34
N LYS A 82 -13.25 21.56 -6.24
CA LYS A 82 -12.52 20.98 -7.38
C LYS A 82 -13.35 19.91 -8.09
N ASN A 83 -14.09 19.11 -7.35
CA ASN A 83 -14.89 18.00 -7.87
C ASN A 83 -16.29 18.41 -8.35
N GLN A 84 -16.75 19.65 -8.14
CA GLN A 84 -18.11 20.08 -8.53
C GLN A 84 -18.43 19.77 -10.00
N LYS A 85 -17.50 20.07 -10.91
CA LYS A 85 -17.70 19.80 -12.35
C LYS A 85 -17.82 18.31 -12.63
N ALA A 86 -16.97 17.49 -12.01
CA ALA A 86 -17.03 16.04 -12.15
C ALA A 86 -18.33 15.46 -11.58
N MET A 87 -18.79 15.97 -10.43
CA MET A 87 -20.07 15.59 -9.83
C MET A 87 -21.26 15.97 -10.70
N ALA A 88 -21.23 17.14 -11.37
CA ALA A 88 -22.28 17.55 -12.29
C ALA A 88 -22.36 16.63 -13.53
N ILE A 89 -21.21 16.29 -14.13
CA ILE A 89 -21.14 15.34 -15.25
C ILE A 89 -21.63 13.96 -14.82
N LEU A 90 -21.23 13.51 -13.62
CA LEU A 90 -21.69 12.24 -13.07
C LEU A 90 -23.20 12.23 -12.86
N ALA A 91 -23.77 13.30 -12.30
CA ALA A 91 -25.21 13.43 -12.10
C ALA A 91 -25.98 13.40 -13.42
N GLN A 92 -25.47 14.07 -14.46
CA GLN A 92 -26.05 14.01 -15.80
C GLN A 92 -26.05 12.58 -16.35
N ARG A 93 -24.91 11.88 -16.28
CA ARG A 93 -24.82 10.47 -16.74
C ARG A 93 -25.78 9.57 -15.99
N ILE A 94 -25.92 9.74 -14.67
CA ILE A 94 -26.88 8.96 -13.87
C ILE A 94 -28.31 9.22 -14.35
N ALA A 95 -28.67 10.46 -14.67
CA ALA A 95 -29.99 10.79 -15.18
C ALA A 95 -30.23 10.18 -16.57
N GLU A 96 -29.24 10.24 -17.46
CA GLU A 96 -29.28 9.60 -18.79
C GLU A 96 -29.49 8.09 -18.66
N HIS A 97 -28.72 7.41 -17.80
CA HIS A 97 -28.88 5.97 -17.57
C HIS A 97 -30.19 5.60 -16.90
N LYS A 98 -30.72 6.42 -15.98
CA LYS A 98 -32.03 6.16 -15.34
C LYS A 98 -33.20 6.26 -16.31
N ASN A 99 -33.07 7.06 -17.36
CA ASN A 99 -34.10 7.27 -18.36
C ASN A 99 -33.87 6.43 -19.64
N MET A 100 -32.85 5.56 -19.63
CA MET A 100 -32.53 4.68 -20.75
C MET A 100 -33.60 3.61 -20.92
N SER A 101 -33.99 3.34 -22.16
CA SER A 101 -34.93 2.25 -22.46
C SER A 101 -34.28 0.89 -22.22
N ASP A 102 -35.09 -0.13 -21.89
CA ASP A 102 -34.62 -1.51 -21.77
C ASP A 102 -33.98 -2.01 -23.08
N GLU A 103 -34.46 -1.55 -24.23
CA GLU A 103 -33.91 -1.88 -25.56
C GLU A 103 -32.50 -1.29 -25.75
N GLU A 104 -32.30 -0.04 -25.36
CA GLU A 104 -30.99 0.64 -25.45
C GLU A 104 -29.99 0.03 -24.47
N SER A 105 -30.46 -0.31 -23.26
CA SER A 105 -29.66 -1.02 -22.25
C SER A 105 -29.19 -2.38 -22.75
N LEU A 106 -30.09 -3.15 -23.38
CA LEU A 106 -29.76 -4.45 -23.97
C LEU A 106 -28.72 -4.32 -25.10
N GLN A 107 -28.87 -3.34 -25.99
CA GLN A 107 -27.90 -3.09 -27.07
C GLN A 107 -26.51 -2.73 -26.52
N GLN A 108 -26.44 -1.92 -25.46
CA GLN A 108 -25.17 -1.59 -24.82
C GLN A 108 -24.53 -2.80 -24.16
N GLN A 109 -25.33 -3.66 -23.54
CA GLN A 109 -24.86 -4.90 -22.95
C GLN A 109 -24.28 -5.83 -24.02
N GLU A 110 -24.99 -6.02 -25.13
CA GLU A 110 -24.52 -6.85 -26.25
C GLU A 110 -23.21 -6.32 -26.85
N PHE A 111 -23.13 -5.01 -27.08
CA PHE A 111 -21.89 -4.36 -27.53
C PHE A 111 -20.73 -4.60 -26.57
N PHE A 112 -20.98 -4.48 -25.26
CA PHE A 112 -19.94 -4.69 -24.27
C PHE A 112 -19.46 -6.15 -24.24
N GLU A 113 -20.36 -7.12 -24.38
CA GLU A 113 -19.98 -8.54 -24.49
C GLU A 113 -19.15 -8.83 -25.74
N GLU A 114 -19.46 -8.20 -26.88
CA GLU A 114 -18.64 -8.31 -28.09
C GLU A 114 -17.25 -7.68 -27.92
N LEU A 115 -17.19 -6.53 -27.24
CA LEU A 115 -15.92 -5.87 -26.92
C LEU A 115 -15.05 -6.74 -26.02
N LYS A 116 -15.62 -7.39 -25.00
CA LYS A 116 -14.88 -8.35 -24.14
C LYS A 116 -14.22 -9.44 -24.97
N LYS A 117 -14.98 -10.07 -25.87
CA LYS A 117 -14.48 -11.13 -26.78
C LYS A 117 -13.36 -10.60 -27.67
N THR A 118 -13.52 -9.41 -28.23
CA THR A 118 -12.51 -8.78 -29.09
C THR A 118 -11.23 -8.52 -28.33
N VAL A 119 -11.33 -7.89 -27.16
CA VAL A 119 -10.20 -7.56 -26.31
C VAL A 119 -9.45 -8.83 -25.91
N ASP A 120 -10.15 -9.88 -25.51
CA ASP A 120 -9.51 -11.14 -25.17
C ASP A 120 -8.90 -11.83 -26.39
N SER A 121 -9.54 -11.80 -27.56
CA SER A 121 -8.98 -12.40 -28.79
C SER A 121 -7.61 -11.82 -29.16
N GLN A 122 -7.40 -10.53 -28.90
CA GLN A 122 -6.15 -9.82 -29.19
C GLN A 122 -5.04 -10.08 -28.15
N ARG A 123 -5.38 -10.62 -26.97
CA ARG A 123 -4.41 -10.88 -25.91
C ARG A 123 -3.79 -12.27 -26.00
N PRO A 124 -2.53 -12.47 -25.57
CA PRO A 124 -1.93 -13.79 -25.48
C PRO A 124 -2.69 -14.74 -24.54
N ILE A 125 -2.49 -16.04 -24.75
CA ILE A 125 -3.00 -17.10 -23.87
C ILE A 125 -2.39 -16.90 -22.46
N GLY A 126 -3.22 -16.95 -21.41
CA GLY A 126 -2.81 -16.67 -20.03
C GLY A 126 -2.89 -15.20 -19.60
N GLN A 127 -3.26 -14.28 -20.50
CA GLN A 127 -3.46 -12.84 -20.20
C GLN A 127 -4.87 -12.36 -20.58
N LYS A 128 -5.84 -13.27 -20.69
CA LYS A 128 -7.24 -12.91 -20.94
C LYS A 128 -7.80 -12.18 -19.71
N LEU A 129 -8.57 -11.12 -19.92
CA LEU A 129 -9.17 -10.34 -18.83
C LEU A 129 -10.61 -10.75 -18.51
N TYR A 130 -11.36 -11.24 -19.50
CA TYR A 130 -12.80 -11.45 -19.37
C TYR A 130 -13.22 -12.93 -19.50
N SER A 131 -12.41 -13.73 -20.18
CA SER A 131 -12.58 -15.18 -20.29
C SER A 131 -12.09 -15.80 -18.99
N GLU A 132 -12.98 -16.49 -18.27
CA GLU A 132 -12.57 -17.31 -17.13
C GLU A 132 -11.60 -18.41 -17.62
N LEU A 133 -10.52 -18.63 -16.87
CA LEU A 133 -9.51 -19.66 -17.12
C LEU A 133 -10.07 -21.06 -16.88
#